data_AF-A0A318DT48-F1
#
_entry.id   AF-A0A318DT48-F1
#
_cell.length_a   1.000
_cell.length_b   1.000
_cell.length_c   1.000
_cell.angle_alpha   90.00
_cell.angle_beta   90.00
_cell.angle_gamma   90.00
#
_symmetry.space_group_name_H-M   'P 1'
#
loop_
_entity.id
_entity.type
_entity.pdbx_description
1 polymer ?
#
loop_
_entity_poly.entity_id
_entity_poly.type
_entity_poly.pdbx_seq_one_letter_code
_entity_poly.pdbx_strand_id
1 'polypeptide(L)'
;MAIKSNTPARGGTWRQGLFALLVSVAGGFASMAHAGDAAIVINEADGQVITAVNADEPNHPASLAKMMTLYLAFQAVQNGTLKMDQELPVSSWAASKAPTKLDLRSGQTITVEDCVLGMITKSANDAATVVAEGLGGNESHFVEMMNAQAQLLGMSNTRFANASGLPDPEDTTTARDMSKLAMALYHDFPQYSHYFSTKDFMFRGRLVRGHNNLMDKYPGMDGLKTGFTNAAGYNLASTAVKDGRRLFSVVMGGRTAASRDRLMARLLDDGFENQETPASLVAQAGEAPAAVASSKARRTKGGVAAAKATAVADASTSRRHHRRGSKTEAVASAATCSKKKKGATCPATTARNKVAGQKVASAGASPDK
;
A
#
# COMPACT_ATOMS: atom_id res chain seq x y z
N MET A 1 -34.44 87.87 37.60
CA MET A 1 -33.37 88.37 36.71
C MET A 1 -32.59 87.17 36.22
N ALA A 2 -32.60 86.92 34.92
CA ALA A 2 -31.91 85.81 34.28
C ALA A 2 -30.41 86.10 34.19
N ILE A 3 -29.53 85.13 34.49
CA ILE A 3 -28.24 84.96 33.80
C ILE A 3 -27.92 83.46 33.71
N LYS A 4 -27.58 83.05 32.47
CA LYS A 4 -27.13 81.74 31.98
C LYS A 4 -25.68 81.42 32.38
N SER A 5 -25.29 80.18 32.02
CA SER A 5 -23.94 79.63 31.81
C SER A 5 -23.43 78.78 32.97
N ASN A 6 -22.69 77.68 32.80
CA ASN A 6 -22.23 76.94 31.63
C ASN A 6 -21.83 75.52 32.12
N THR A 7 -21.93 74.53 31.23
CA THR A 7 -21.44 73.14 31.38
C THR A 7 -19.92 73.09 31.62
N PRO A 8 -19.33 71.97 32.13
CA PRO A 8 -18.96 70.87 31.24
C PRO A 8 -19.04 69.41 31.80
N ALA A 9 -19.18 68.49 30.84
CA ALA A 9 -18.66 67.10 30.70
C ALA A 9 -18.62 66.14 31.91
N ARG A 10 -19.41 65.04 31.88
CA ARG A 10 -19.16 63.71 31.24
C ARG A 10 -18.04 62.87 31.89
N GLY A 11 -18.44 61.69 32.37
CA GLY A 11 -17.62 60.47 32.24
C GLY A 11 -17.55 59.57 33.49
N GLY A 12 -18.52 58.66 33.66
CA GLY A 12 -18.43 57.59 34.65
C GLY A 12 -19.63 56.67 34.60
N THR A 13 -19.61 55.67 33.72
CA THR A 13 -20.66 54.64 33.66
C THR A 13 -20.15 53.36 34.32
N TRP A 14 -20.78 53.02 35.44
CA TRP A 14 -20.81 51.69 36.01
C TRP A 14 -22.00 50.95 35.42
N ARG A 15 -21.81 49.75 34.84
CA ARG A 15 -22.90 48.79 34.65
C ARG A 15 -22.40 47.35 34.50
N GLN A 16 -22.56 46.64 35.62
CA GLN A 16 -23.09 45.29 35.81
C GLN A 16 -22.93 44.25 34.68
N GLY A 17 -22.36 43.11 35.07
CA GLY A 17 -22.13 41.95 34.22
C GLY A 17 -23.35 41.07 33.95
N LEU A 18 -23.15 40.19 32.97
CA LEU A 18 -23.92 38.97 32.77
C LEU A 18 -22.94 37.91 32.25
N PHE A 19 -22.78 36.83 33.02
CA PHE A 19 -22.01 35.64 32.67
C PHE A 19 -22.74 34.91 31.53
N ALA A 20 -22.15 34.88 30.33
CA ALA A 20 -22.57 34.01 29.25
C ALA A 20 -21.58 32.86 29.14
N LEU A 21 -21.96 31.70 29.67
CA LEU A 21 -21.26 30.42 29.53
C LEU A 21 -21.43 29.93 28.09
N LEU A 22 -20.50 30.28 27.19
CA LEU A 22 -20.38 29.67 25.87
C LEU A 22 -19.74 28.28 26.03
N VAL A 23 -20.57 27.25 26.10
CA VAL A 23 -20.14 25.86 25.92
C VAL A 23 -19.83 25.69 24.43
N SER A 24 -18.55 25.84 24.08
CA SER A 24 -18.01 25.46 22.78
C SER A 24 -18.14 23.95 22.60
N VAL A 25 -19.19 23.50 21.92
CA VAL A 25 -19.25 22.14 21.39
C VAL A 25 -18.35 22.10 20.16
N ALA A 26 -17.05 21.96 20.39
CA ALA A 26 -16.12 21.47 19.39
C ALA A 26 -16.35 19.96 19.23
N GLY A 27 -17.46 19.61 18.57
CA GLY A 27 -17.68 18.27 18.06
C GLY A 27 -16.74 18.05 16.89
N GLY A 28 -15.49 17.71 17.18
CA GLY A 28 -14.60 17.11 16.19
C GLY A 28 -15.17 15.76 15.80
N PHE A 29 -16.07 15.75 14.82
CA PHE A 29 -16.24 14.56 14.01
C PHE A 29 -14.92 14.39 13.28
N ALA A 30 -14.07 13.51 13.80
CA ALA A 30 -13.08 12.85 12.96
C ALA A 30 -13.92 12.17 11.87
N SER A 31 -14.04 12.83 10.71
CA SER A 31 -14.49 12.18 9.50
C SER A 31 -13.58 10.97 9.36
N MET A 32 -14.14 9.78 9.53
CA MET A 32 -13.45 8.57 9.13
C MET A 32 -13.29 8.74 7.62
N ALA A 33 -12.10 9.19 7.19
CA ALA A 33 -11.83 9.55 5.81
C ALA A 33 -12.30 8.39 4.93
N HIS A 34 -13.41 8.61 4.23
CA HIS A 34 -13.90 7.66 3.25
C HIS A 34 -12.95 7.78 2.06
N ALA A 35 -12.55 6.63 1.49
CA ALA A 35 -11.85 6.63 0.22
C ALA A 35 -12.66 7.43 -0.82
N GLY A 36 -12.02 8.39 -1.47
CA GLY A 36 -12.58 9.02 -2.66
C GLY A 36 -12.75 7.98 -3.77
N ASP A 37 -13.81 8.09 -4.55
CA ASP A 37 -14.01 7.27 -5.74
C ASP A 37 -13.17 7.84 -6.88
N ALA A 38 -12.26 7.02 -7.42
CA ALA A 38 -11.37 7.45 -8.50
C ALA A 38 -11.20 6.36 -9.54
N ALA A 39 -11.07 6.77 -10.80
CA ALA A 39 -10.82 5.88 -11.91
C ALA A 39 -9.90 6.54 -12.95
N ILE A 40 -9.05 5.73 -13.59
CA ILE A 40 -8.27 6.17 -14.75
C ILE A 40 -8.09 5.00 -15.72
N VAL A 41 -8.14 5.29 -17.03
CA VAL A 41 -7.83 4.35 -18.11
C VAL A 41 -6.77 4.99 -19.01
N ILE A 42 -5.71 4.24 -19.31
CA ILE A 42 -4.56 4.70 -20.08
C ILE A 42 -4.24 3.68 -21.18
N ASN A 43 -3.95 4.19 -22.38
CA ASN A 43 -3.41 3.42 -23.48
C ASN A 43 -1.91 3.18 -23.29
N GLU A 44 -1.45 1.92 -23.40
CA GLU A 44 -0.04 1.58 -23.19
C GLU A 44 0.88 2.28 -24.20
N ALA A 45 0.49 2.30 -25.48
CA ALA A 45 1.40 2.63 -26.58
C ALA A 45 1.93 4.09 -26.55
N ASP A 46 1.12 5.02 -26.06
CA ASP A 46 1.39 6.46 -26.09
C ASP A 46 1.13 7.16 -24.74
N GLY A 47 0.68 6.41 -23.72
CA GLY A 47 0.31 6.97 -22.43
C GLY A 47 -0.93 7.85 -22.47
N GLN A 48 -1.72 7.80 -23.54
CA GLN A 48 -2.93 8.60 -23.67
C GLN A 48 -3.95 8.20 -22.59
N VAL A 49 -4.37 9.18 -21.80
CA VAL A 49 -5.47 9.01 -20.84
C VAL A 49 -6.79 9.03 -21.62
N ILE A 50 -7.56 7.94 -21.53
CA ILE A 50 -8.87 7.80 -22.18
C ILE A 50 -9.99 8.21 -21.22
N THR A 51 -9.89 7.85 -19.95
CA THR A 51 -10.83 8.27 -18.90
C THR A 51 -10.01 8.65 -17.68
N ALA A 52 -10.38 9.74 -17.02
CA ALA A 52 -9.86 10.11 -15.70
C ALA A 52 -10.97 10.78 -14.90
N VAL A 53 -11.35 10.15 -13.79
CA VAL A 53 -12.33 10.67 -12.83
C VAL A 53 -11.66 10.68 -11.47
N ASN A 54 -11.53 11.87 -10.87
CA ASN A 54 -10.86 12.06 -9.57
C ASN A 54 -9.46 11.42 -9.51
N ALA A 55 -8.78 11.32 -10.66
CA ALA A 55 -7.58 10.48 -10.79
C ALA A 55 -6.39 10.98 -9.95
N ASP A 56 -6.43 12.23 -9.49
CA ASP A 56 -5.44 12.88 -8.65
C ASP A 56 -5.92 13.09 -7.20
N GLU A 57 -7.11 12.58 -6.84
CA GLU A 57 -7.60 12.65 -5.46
C GLU A 57 -6.78 11.72 -4.55
N PRO A 58 -6.34 12.21 -3.37
CA PRO A 58 -5.64 11.40 -2.40
C PRO A 58 -6.47 10.21 -1.91
N ASN A 59 -5.86 9.05 -1.87
CA ASN A 59 -6.48 7.81 -1.45
C ASN A 59 -5.47 6.87 -0.77
N HIS A 60 -5.96 5.87 -0.05
CA HIS A 60 -5.09 4.86 0.53
C HIS A 60 -4.82 3.74 -0.49
N PRO A 61 -3.56 3.32 -0.71
CA PRO A 61 -3.23 2.31 -1.70
C PRO A 61 -3.80 0.92 -1.34
N ALA A 62 -3.94 0.64 -0.03
CA ALA A 62 -4.11 -0.72 0.46
C ALA A 62 -3.06 -1.65 -0.18
N SER A 63 -3.41 -2.90 -0.47
CA SER A 63 -2.48 -3.85 -1.09
C SER A 63 -1.99 -3.50 -2.51
N LEU A 64 -2.45 -2.39 -3.12
CA LEU A 64 -1.78 -1.88 -4.33
C LEU A 64 -0.33 -1.45 -4.05
N ALA A 65 0.02 -1.10 -2.81
CA ALA A 65 1.40 -0.79 -2.42
C ALA A 65 2.39 -1.93 -2.73
N LYS A 66 1.92 -3.19 -2.73
CA LYS A 66 2.75 -4.34 -3.10
C LYS A 66 3.22 -4.31 -4.55
N MET A 67 2.59 -3.52 -5.43
CA MET A 67 3.12 -3.29 -6.78
C MET A 67 4.50 -2.63 -6.73
N MET A 68 4.74 -1.70 -5.79
CA MET A 68 6.04 -1.07 -5.62
C MET A 68 7.05 -2.05 -4.99
N THR A 69 6.60 -2.89 -4.06
CA THR A 69 7.43 -3.97 -3.50
C THR A 69 7.86 -4.96 -4.58
N LEU A 70 6.95 -5.36 -5.47
CA LEU A 70 7.24 -6.19 -6.64
C LEU A 70 8.19 -5.48 -7.62
N TYR A 71 7.98 -4.19 -7.87
CA TYR A 71 8.84 -3.40 -8.75
C TYR A 71 10.30 -3.43 -8.27
N LEU A 72 10.53 -3.15 -6.98
CA LEU A 72 11.87 -3.18 -6.40
C LEU A 72 12.47 -4.60 -6.37
N ALA A 73 11.65 -5.63 -6.12
CA ALA A 73 12.10 -7.02 -6.18
C ALA A 73 12.54 -7.40 -7.61
N PHE A 74 11.74 -7.06 -8.62
CA PHE A 74 12.06 -7.33 -10.02
C PHE A 74 13.28 -6.56 -10.49
N GLN A 75 13.44 -5.30 -10.07
CA GLN A 75 14.66 -4.52 -10.31
C GLN A 75 15.90 -5.22 -9.71
N ALA A 76 15.79 -5.68 -8.47
CA ALA A 76 16.88 -6.38 -7.79
C ALA A 76 17.21 -7.75 -8.40
N VAL A 77 16.21 -8.46 -8.96
CA VAL A 77 16.48 -9.70 -9.70
C VAL A 77 17.13 -9.40 -11.05
N GLN A 78 16.62 -8.40 -11.78
CA GLN A 78 17.18 -8.01 -13.08
C GLN A 78 18.63 -7.53 -12.98
N ASN A 79 19.00 -6.82 -11.91
CA ASN A 79 20.36 -6.34 -11.68
C ASN A 79 21.27 -7.37 -10.98
N GLY A 80 20.75 -8.55 -10.63
CA GLY A 80 21.51 -9.64 -10.01
C GLY A 80 21.78 -9.50 -8.50
N THR A 81 21.18 -8.52 -7.82
CA THR A 81 21.26 -8.38 -6.36
C THR A 81 20.43 -9.45 -5.64
N LEU A 82 19.32 -9.86 -6.24
CA LEU A 82 18.52 -11.02 -5.83
C LEU A 82 18.47 -12.06 -6.95
N LYS A 83 18.11 -13.29 -6.58
CA LYS A 83 17.74 -14.35 -7.53
C LYS A 83 16.37 -14.91 -7.16
N MET A 84 15.60 -15.35 -8.15
CA MET A 84 14.25 -15.91 -7.90
C MET A 84 14.29 -17.13 -6.96
N ASP A 85 15.33 -17.96 -7.07
CA ASP A 85 15.55 -19.17 -6.25
C ASP A 85 16.25 -18.88 -4.91
N GLN A 86 16.67 -17.64 -4.66
CA GLN A 86 17.32 -17.27 -3.42
C GLN A 86 16.36 -17.40 -2.24
N GLU A 87 16.79 -18.10 -1.20
CA GLU A 87 16.06 -18.19 0.06
C GLU A 87 16.31 -16.96 0.94
N LEU A 88 15.24 -16.31 1.36
CA LEU A 88 15.23 -15.21 2.32
C LEU A 88 14.75 -15.69 3.70
N PRO A 89 15.43 -15.28 4.79
CA PRO A 89 15.00 -15.63 6.13
C PRO A 89 13.70 -14.88 6.50
N VAL A 90 12.79 -15.58 7.16
CA VAL A 90 11.56 -15.00 7.71
C VAL A 90 11.84 -14.52 9.13
N SER A 91 11.79 -13.20 9.34
CA SER A 91 11.92 -12.61 10.68
C SER A 91 10.64 -12.80 11.51
N SER A 92 10.75 -12.54 12.82
CA SER A 92 9.56 -12.43 13.69
C SER A 92 8.66 -11.26 13.30
N TRP A 93 9.20 -10.22 12.68
CA TRP A 93 8.45 -9.06 12.22
C TRP A 93 7.62 -9.38 10.98
N ALA A 94 8.19 -10.09 10.01
CA ALA A 94 7.44 -10.57 8.84
C ALA A 94 6.33 -11.56 9.26
N ALA A 95 6.65 -12.51 10.14
CA ALA A 95 5.68 -13.51 10.61
C ALA A 95 4.49 -12.89 11.40
N SER A 96 4.72 -11.77 12.10
CA SER A 96 3.70 -11.11 12.94
C SER A 96 2.70 -10.27 12.14
N LYS A 97 2.93 -10.03 10.85
CA LYS A 97 2.03 -9.22 10.01
C LYS A 97 0.60 -9.75 10.04
N ALA A 98 -0.35 -8.81 10.00
CA ALA A 98 -1.78 -9.14 9.94
C ALA A 98 -2.10 -9.88 8.63
N PRO A 99 -3.07 -10.81 8.61
CA PRO A 99 -3.58 -11.40 7.38
C PRO A 99 -4.14 -10.33 6.41
N THR A 100 -4.14 -10.51 5.09
CA THR A 100 -3.83 -11.70 4.28
C THR A 100 -2.34 -12.06 4.24
N LYS A 101 -1.99 -13.34 4.43
CA LYS A 101 -0.59 -13.80 4.53
C LYS A 101 -0.40 -15.28 4.17
N LEU A 102 0.83 -15.74 3.96
CA LEU A 102 1.16 -17.16 3.71
C LEU A 102 1.31 -17.99 5.00
N ASP A 103 1.17 -17.36 6.16
CA ASP A 103 1.38 -17.94 7.48
C ASP A 103 2.84 -18.39 7.68
N LEU A 104 3.77 -17.53 7.25
CA LEU A 104 5.19 -17.77 7.43
C LEU A 104 5.57 -17.77 8.93
N ARG A 105 6.49 -18.67 9.31
CA ARG A 105 6.99 -18.80 10.68
C ARG A 105 8.37 -18.19 10.80
N SER A 106 8.62 -17.45 11.89
CA SER A 106 9.95 -16.92 12.20
C SER A 106 11.01 -18.02 12.19
N GLY A 107 12.17 -17.73 11.61
CA GLY A 107 13.32 -18.63 11.53
C GLY A 107 13.31 -19.63 10.37
N GLN A 108 12.23 -19.72 9.60
CA GLN A 108 12.24 -20.47 8.34
C GLN A 108 12.76 -19.58 7.19
N THR A 109 12.97 -20.17 6.02
CA THR A 109 13.24 -19.46 4.77
C THR A 109 12.07 -19.55 3.78
N ILE A 110 12.08 -18.68 2.76
CA ILE A 110 11.16 -18.69 1.61
C ILE A 110 11.91 -18.16 0.39
N THR A 111 11.66 -18.70 -0.81
CA THR A 111 12.30 -18.20 -2.03
C THR A 111 11.74 -16.83 -2.44
N VAL A 112 12.54 -16.04 -3.17
CA VAL A 112 12.07 -14.77 -3.75
C VAL A 112 10.86 -15.00 -4.66
N GLU A 113 10.88 -16.07 -5.47
CA GLU A 113 9.77 -16.45 -6.34
C GLU A 113 8.48 -16.75 -5.57
N ASP A 114 8.55 -17.53 -4.47
CA ASP A 114 7.38 -17.79 -3.63
C ASP A 114 6.85 -16.52 -2.96
N CYS A 115 7.74 -15.58 -2.62
CA CYS A 115 7.32 -14.26 -2.13
C CYS A 115 6.57 -13.46 -3.22
N VAL A 116 7.08 -13.45 -4.45
CA VAL A 116 6.44 -12.80 -5.61
C VAL A 116 5.05 -13.41 -5.85
N LEU A 117 4.97 -14.74 -5.97
CA LEU A 117 3.73 -15.48 -6.16
C LEU A 117 2.75 -15.24 -5.01
N GLY A 118 3.23 -15.23 -3.77
CA GLY A 118 2.42 -14.95 -2.58
C GLY A 118 1.84 -13.54 -2.56
N MET A 119 2.63 -12.53 -2.94
CA MET A 119 2.18 -11.14 -3.05
C MET A 119 1.15 -10.96 -4.18
N ILE A 120 1.33 -11.63 -5.32
CA ILE A 120 0.44 -11.47 -6.47
C ILE A 120 -0.89 -12.19 -6.24
N THR A 121 -0.84 -13.47 -5.86
CA THR A 121 -2.04 -14.32 -5.78
C THR A 121 -2.84 -14.06 -4.49
N LYS A 122 -2.19 -14.14 -3.33
CA LYS A 122 -2.85 -14.04 -2.02
C LYS A 122 -2.80 -12.64 -1.43
N SER A 123 -2.01 -11.74 -2.01
CA SER A 123 -1.69 -10.46 -1.38
C SER A 123 -1.00 -10.63 -0.02
N ALA A 124 -0.07 -11.58 0.06
CA ALA A 124 0.58 -11.95 1.32
C ALA A 124 1.42 -10.80 1.93
N ASN A 125 1.05 -10.36 3.12
CA ASN A 125 1.72 -9.28 3.85
C ASN A 125 3.07 -9.71 4.42
N ASP A 126 3.16 -10.95 4.93
CA ASP A 126 4.40 -11.53 5.43
C ASP A 126 5.45 -11.64 4.33
N ALA A 127 5.08 -12.14 3.14
CA ALA A 127 5.96 -12.19 1.97
C ALA A 127 6.48 -10.80 1.56
N ALA A 128 5.62 -9.78 1.55
CA ALA A 128 6.02 -8.41 1.25
C ALA A 128 7.07 -7.87 2.23
N THR A 129 6.88 -8.15 3.53
CA THR A 129 7.86 -7.75 4.55
C THR A 129 9.15 -8.56 4.46
N VAL A 130 9.12 -9.85 4.12
CA VAL A 130 10.35 -10.63 3.88
C VAL A 130 11.18 -10.03 2.74
N VAL A 131 10.54 -9.67 1.62
CA VAL A 131 11.21 -9.01 0.49
C VAL A 131 11.76 -7.65 0.92
N ALA A 132 10.99 -6.88 1.69
CA ALA A 132 11.42 -5.59 2.20
C ALA A 132 12.68 -5.69 3.08
N GLU A 133 12.70 -6.65 4.01
CA GLU A 133 13.87 -6.91 4.87
C GLU A 133 15.05 -7.45 4.07
N GLY A 134 14.82 -8.32 3.08
CA GLY A 134 15.85 -8.87 2.22
C GLY A 134 16.56 -7.82 1.35
N LEU A 135 15.85 -6.77 0.94
CA LEU A 135 16.39 -5.69 0.10
C LEU A 135 16.88 -4.48 0.91
N GLY A 136 16.09 -4.03 1.87
CA GLY A 136 16.39 -2.84 2.67
C GLY A 136 17.19 -3.14 3.94
N GLY A 137 17.39 -4.41 4.29
CA GLY A 137 17.91 -4.84 5.59
C GLY A 137 16.88 -4.73 6.74
N ASN A 138 15.93 -3.80 6.62
CA ASN A 138 14.73 -3.67 7.44
C ASN A 138 13.62 -2.98 6.63
N GLU A 139 12.37 -3.08 7.09
CA GLU A 139 11.22 -2.51 6.37
C GLU A 139 11.23 -0.97 6.31
N SER A 140 11.74 -0.27 7.34
CA SER A 140 11.78 1.19 7.34
C SER A 140 12.68 1.75 6.24
N HIS A 141 13.89 1.19 6.09
CA HIS A 141 14.78 1.57 5.00
C HIS A 141 14.21 1.15 3.64
N PHE A 142 13.53 0.00 3.55
CA PHE A 142 12.83 -0.38 2.32
C PHE A 142 11.73 0.63 1.94
N VAL A 143 11.00 1.19 2.91
CA VAL A 143 10.01 2.25 2.66
C VAL A 143 10.67 3.52 2.11
N GLU A 144 11.87 3.88 2.57
CA GLU A 144 12.64 4.97 1.96
C GLU A 144 12.95 4.68 0.49
N MET A 145 13.34 3.44 0.17
CA MET A 145 13.56 3.00 -1.22
C MET A 145 12.27 3.06 -2.05
N MET A 146 11.14 2.61 -1.52
CA MET A 146 9.83 2.68 -2.19
C MET A 146 9.47 4.13 -2.56
N ASN A 147 9.66 5.06 -1.61
CA ASN A 147 9.34 6.47 -1.82
C ASN A 147 10.32 7.15 -2.79
N ALA A 148 11.61 6.80 -2.75
CA ALA A 148 12.58 7.26 -3.72
C ALA A 148 12.22 6.76 -5.14
N GLN A 149 11.86 5.48 -5.27
CA GLN A 149 11.44 4.91 -6.55
C GLN A 149 10.13 5.52 -7.06
N ALA A 150 9.17 5.83 -6.17
CA ALA A 150 7.95 6.55 -6.52
C ALA A 150 8.26 7.91 -7.16
N GLN A 151 9.18 8.68 -6.58
CA GLN A 151 9.64 9.96 -7.15
C GLN A 151 10.28 9.78 -8.54
N LEU A 152 11.12 8.74 -8.72
CA LEU A 152 11.74 8.43 -10.01
C LEU A 152 10.71 8.06 -11.09
N LEU A 153 9.61 7.40 -10.71
CA LEU A 153 8.49 7.09 -11.60
C LEU A 153 7.52 8.27 -11.78
N GLY A 154 7.83 9.44 -11.21
CA GLY A 154 6.97 10.63 -11.27
C GLY A 154 5.67 10.50 -10.47
N MET A 155 5.62 9.61 -9.49
CA MET A 155 4.47 9.41 -8.59
C MET A 155 4.46 10.45 -7.46
N SER A 156 4.31 11.72 -7.82
CA SER A 156 4.50 12.87 -6.93
C SER A 156 3.46 12.99 -5.80
N ASN A 157 2.32 12.30 -5.93
CA ASN A 157 1.23 12.31 -4.95
C ASN A 157 1.17 11.00 -4.15
N THR A 158 2.26 10.24 -4.15
CA THR A 158 2.35 8.94 -3.46
C THR A 158 3.38 8.98 -2.35
N ARG A 159 2.99 8.44 -1.20
CA ARG A 159 3.88 8.09 -0.10
C ARG A 159 3.48 6.74 0.46
N PHE A 160 4.45 5.84 0.55
CA PHE A 160 4.32 4.56 1.22
C PHE A 160 4.84 4.67 2.65
N ALA A 161 4.20 3.94 3.57
CA ALA A 161 4.55 3.82 4.97
C ALA A 161 4.99 2.39 5.35
N ASN A 162 4.65 1.40 4.53
CA ASN A 162 5.07 0.01 4.70
C ASN A 162 5.07 -0.75 3.36
N ALA A 163 5.67 -1.94 3.33
CA ALA A 163 5.84 -2.73 2.10
C ALA A 163 4.55 -3.40 1.61
N SER A 164 3.50 -3.40 2.41
CA SER A 164 2.30 -4.22 2.19
C SER A 164 1.04 -3.40 1.90
N GLY A 165 1.03 -2.12 2.27
CA GLY A 165 -0.16 -1.28 2.34
C GLY A 165 -1.15 -1.72 3.41
N LEU A 166 -0.65 -2.30 4.51
CA LEU A 166 -1.43 -2.41 5.74
C LEU A 166 -1.80 -0.99 6.21
N PRO A 167 -2.96 -0.80 6.87
CA PRO A 167 -3.45 0.54 7.21
C PRO A 167 -2.42 1.36 7.99
N ASP A 168 -2.05 2.49 7.41
CA ASP A 168 -1.19 3.50 8.02
C ASP A 168 -1.70 4.90 7.59
N PRO A 169 -1.85 5.87 8.50
CA PRO A 169 -2.28 7.24 8.15
C PRO A 169 -1.32 7.96 7.18
N GLU A 170 -0.07 7.52 7.10
CA GLU A 170 0.95 8.11 6.22
C GLU A 170 0.91 7.53 4.79
N ASP A 171 0.24 6.39 4.59
CA ASP A 171 0.06 5.78 3.27
C ASP A 171 -0.92 6.62 2.43
N THR A 172 -0.44 7.22 1.34
CA THR A 172 -1.26 7.98 0.39
C THR A 172 -0.82 7.71 -1.05
N THR A 173 -1.76 7.75 -1.99
CA THR A 173 -1.51 7.65 -3.42
C THR A 173 -2.68 8.25 -4.20
N THR A 174 -2.63 8.15 -5.53
CA THR A 174 -3.74 8.49 -6.43
C THR A 174 -3.92 7.41 -7.49
N ALA A 175 -5.08 7.39 -8.16
CA ALA A 175 -5.30 6.46 -9.27
C ALA A 175 -4.29 6.70 -10.40
N ARG A 176 -3.95 7.97 -10.68
CA ARG A 176 -2.93 8.34 -11.68
C ARG A 176 -1.56 7.78 -11.32
N ASP A 177 -1.10 7.93 -10.09
CA ASP A 177 0.22 7.43 -9.71
C ASP A 177 0.27 5.89 -9.73
N MET A 178 -0.78 5.22 -9.26
CA MET A 178 -0.88 3.76 -9.36
C MET A 178 -0.90 3.27 -10.81
N SER A 179 -1.45 4.03 -11.75
CA SER A 179 -1.41 3.69 -13.18
C SER A 179 0.00 3.78 -13.77
N LYS A 180 0.80 4.78 -13.36
CA LYS A 180 2.22 4.89 -13.74
C LYS A 180 3.01 3.67 -13.27
N LEU A 181 2.80 3.26 -12.02
CA LEU A 181 3.45 2.08 -11.45
C LEU A 181 3.03 0.79 -12.17
N ALA A 182 1.74 0.64 -12.51
CA ALA A 182 1.25 -0.51 -13.24
C ALA A 182 1.88 -0.62 -14.65
N MET A 183 1.98 0.49 -15.38
CA MET A 183 2.65 0.54 -16.67
C MET A 183 4.16 0.25 -16.55
N ALA A 184 4.83 0.86 -15.56
CA ALA A 184 6.26 0.66 -15.33
C ALA A 184 6.62 -0.81 -15.07
N LEU A 185 5.79 -1.52 -14.28
CA LEU A 185 5.97 -2.96 -14.06
C LEU A 185 6.00 -3.80 -15.35
N TYR A 186 5.21 -3.42 -16.36
CA TYR A 186 5.13 -4.15 -17.63
C TYR A 186 6.22 -3.69 -18.61
N HIS A 187 6.54 -2.40 -18.63
CA HIS A 187 7.58 -1.85 -19.52
C HIS A 187 9.00 -2.19 -19.09
N ASP A 188 9.29 -2.08 -17.79
CA ASP A 188 10.66 -2.25 -17.28
C ASP A 188 10.99 -3.74 -17.05
N PHE A 189 9.95 -4.55 -16.82
CA PHE A 189 10.07 -5.97 -16.51
C PHE A 189 9.15 -6.89 -17.33
N PRO A 190 9.13 -6.79 -18.67
CA PRO A 190 8.26 -7.61 -19.51
C PRO A 190 8.49 -9.11 -19.28
N GLN A 191 9.71 -9.53 -18.95
CA GLN A 191 10.06 -10.92 -18.65
C GLN A 191 9.36 -11.47 -17.38
N TYR A 192 8.89 -10.61 -16.47
CA TYR A 192 8.20 -11.00 -15.23
C TYR A 192 6.68 -10.76 -15.31
N SER A 193 6.17 -10.20 -16.41
CA SER A 193 4.74 -9.90 -16.59
C SER A 193 3.83 -11.13 -16.39
N HIS A 194 4.32 -12.32 -16.77
CA HIS A 194 3.61 -13.58 -16.63
C HIS A 194 3.17 -13.89 -15.19
N TYR A 195 3.90 -13.41 -14.17
CA TYR A 195 3.50 -13.62 -12.78
C TYR A 195 2.18 -12.95 -12.44
N PHE A 196 1.86 -11.80 -13.03
CA PHE A 196 0.60 -11.08 -12.76
C PHE A 196 -0.63 -11.85 -13.27
N SER A 197 -0.42 -12.77 -14.21
CA SER A 197 -1.46 -13.66 -14.72
C SER A 197 -1.66 -14.93 -13.89
N THR A 198 -0.85 -15.15 -12.86
CA THR A 198 -0.98 -16.33 -11.99
C THR A 198 -2.28 -16.28 -11.20
N LYS A 199 -3.16 -17.24 -11.47
CA LYS A 199 -4.48 -17.37 -10.82
C LYS A 199 -4.40 -18.11 -9.50
N ASP A 200 -3.53 -19.10 -9.42
CA ASP A 200 -3.25 -19.88 -8.23
C ASP A 200 -1.82 -20.42 -8.30
N PHE A 201 -1.28 -20.80 -7.15
CA PHE A 201 0.03 -21.45 -7.09
C PHE A 201 0.10 -22.43 -5.92
N MET A 202 1.01 -23.40 -6.01
CA MET A 202 1.26 -24.37 -4.96
C MET A 202 2.35 -23.86 -4.03
N PHE A 203 2.01 -23.57 -2.78
CA PHE A 203 2.96 -23.22 -1.74
C PHE A 203 3.03 -24.34 -0.71
N ARG A 204 4.18 -25.04 -0.64
CA ARG A 204 4.44 -26.10 0.36
C ARG A 204 3.32 -27.14 0.46
N GLY A 205 2.86 -27.63 -0.70
CA GLY A 205 1.80 -28.63 -0.80
C GLY A 205 0.37 -28.10 -0.59
N ARG A 206 0.18 -26.77 -0.47
CA ARG A 206 -1.14 -26.13 -0.35
C ARG A 206 -1.42 -25.25 -1.56
N LEU A 207 -2.59 -25.42 -2.16
CA LEU A 207 -3.07 -24.55 -3.24
C LEU A 207 -3.46 -23.19 -2.66
N VAL A 208 -2.80 -22.14 -3.12
CA VAL A 208 -3.09 -20.75 -2.79
C VAL A 208 -3.83 -20.12 -3.97
N ARG A 209 -5.10 -19.77 -3.74
CA ARG A 209 -5.96 -19.17 -4.77
C ARG A 209 -5.84 -17.66 -4.80
N GLY A 210 -5.89 -17.11 -6.01
CA GLY A 210 -6.02 -15.71 -6.31
C GLY A 210 -7.37 -15.12 -5.89
N HIS A 211 -7.41 -13.80 -5.81
CA HIS A 211 -8.62 -13.03 -5.47
C HIS A 211 -9.08 -12.08 -6.59
N ASN A 212 -8.41 -12.06 -7.74
CA ASN A 212 -8.78 -11.19 -8.87
C ASN A 212 -9.81 -11.91 -9.75
N ASN A 213 -11.10 -11.71 -9.46
CA ASN A 213 -12.21 -12.36 -10.17
C ASN A 213 -12.23 -12.08 -11.68
N LEU A 214 -11.67 -10.95 -12.12
CA LEU A 214 -11.72 -10.55 -13.52
C LEU A 214 -10.68 -11.29 -14.37
N MET A 215 -9.63 -11.88 -13.77
CA MET A 215 -8.66 -12.74 -14.47
C MET A 215 -9.31 -13.96 -15.15
N ASP A 216 -10.46 -14.41 -14.66
CA ASP A 216 -11.21 -15.53 -15.25
C ASP A 216 -12.35 -15.09 -16.16
N LYS A 217 -12.82 -13.85 -16.02
CA LYS A 217 -14.11 -13.40 -16.56
C LYS A 217 -13.98 -12.36 -17.66
N TYR A 218 -12.93 -11.55 -17.64
CA TYR A 218 -12.73 -10.49 -18.62
C TYR A 218 -11.73 -10.95 -19.69
N PRO A 219 -12.15 -11.08 -20.96
CA PRO A 219 -11.26 -11.50 -22.04
C PRO A 219 -10.03 -10.60 -22.16
N GLY A 220 -8.86 -11.21 -22.29
CA GLY A 220 -7.60 -10.49 -22.47
C GLY A 220 -7.02 -9.86 -21.20
N MET A 221 -7.67 -9.98 -20.04
CA MET A 221 -7.09 -9.52 -18.77
C MET A 221 -5.94 -10.42 -18.30
N ASP A 222 -4.79 -9.82 -18.03
CA ASP A 222 -3.55 -10.50 -17.64
C ASP A 222 -2.90 -9.93 -16.36
N GLY A 223 -3.59 -9.05 -15.63
CA GLY A 223 -3.15 -8.54 -14.32
C GLY A 223 -4.10 -7.53 -13.65
N LEU A 224 -3.70 -6.80 -12.60
CA LEU A 224 -2.42 -6.92 -11.87
C LEU A 224 -2.68 -7.19 -10.38
N LYS A 225 -3.41 -6.30 -9.71
CA LYS A 225 -3.47 -6.30 -8.25
C LYS A 225 -4.76 -5.69 -7.71
N THR A 226 -5.39 -6.40 -6.78
CA THR A 226 -6.48 -5.84 -5.95
C THR A 226 -5.94 -5.27 -4.64
N GLY A 227 -6.70 -4.38 -4.01
CA GLY A 227 -6.47 -3.94 -2.64
C GLY A 227 -7.78 -3.67 -1.89
N PHE A 228 -7.79 -3.91 -0.59
CA PHE A 228 -8.90 -3.53 0.27
C PHE A 228 -8.43 -3.24 1.69
N THR A 229 -8.90 -2.13 2.25
CA THR A 229 -8.98 -1.86 3.69
C THR A 229 -10.26 -1.04 3.93
N ASN A 230 -10.70 -0.93 5.18
CA ASN A 230 -11.86 -0.08 5.49
C ASN A 230 -11.64 1.39 5.10
N ALA A 231 -10.41 1.88 5.19
CA ALA A 231 -10.06 3.26 4.83
C ALA A 231 -9.90 3.47 3.31
N ALA A 232 -9.48 2.44 2.57
CA ALA A 232 -9.22 2.51 1.13
C ALA A 232 -10.42 2.14 0.25
N GLY A 233 -11.43 1.47 0.80
CA GLY A 233 -12.43 0.80 -0.02
C GLY A 233 -11.82 -0.33 -0.87
N TYR A 234 -12.53 -0.77 -1.90
CA TYR A 234 -12.09 -1.81 -2.83
C TYR A 234 -11.37 -1.19 -4.03
N ASN A 235 -10.08 -1.48 -4.15
CA ASN A 235 -9.19 -0.97 -5.21
C ASN A 235 -8.81 -2.08 -6.20
N LEU A 236 -8.52 -1.72 -7.45
CA LEU A 236 -7.95 -2.61 -8.47
C LEU A 236 -7.11 -1.82 -9.46
N ALA A 237 -5.89 -2.28 -9.69
CA ALA A 237 -5.11 -1.98 -10.87
C ALA A 237 -5.11 -3.19 -11.79
N SER A 238 -5.50 -3.00 -13.04
CA SER A 238 -5.63 -4.07 -14.04
C SER A 238 -5.15 -3.64 -15.41
N THR A 239 -4.88 -4.64 -16.24
CA THR A 239 -4.57 -4.46 -17.66
C THR A 239 -5.24 -5.55 -18.48
N ALA A 240 -5.57 -5.21 -19.72
CA ALA A 240 -6.13 -6.16 -20.67
C ALA A 240 -5.64 -5.84 -22.08
N VAL A 241 -5.64 -6.87 -22.93
CA VAL A 241 -5.31 -6.77 -24.36
C VAL A 241 -6.50 -7.16 -25.22
N LYS A 242 -6.86 -6.33 -26.20
CA LYS A 242 -7.87 -6.61 -27.21
C LYS A 242 -7.37 -6.11 -28.56
N ASP A 243 -7.44 -6.97 -29.58
CA ASP A 243 -7.01 -6.66 -30.96
C ASP A 243 -5.59 -6.07 -31.05
N GLY A 244 -4.66 -6.57 -30.21
CA GLY A 244 -3.27 -6.12 -30.16
C GLY A 244 -3.03 -4.80 -29.42
N ARG A 245 -4.08 -4.15 -28.90
CA ARG A 245 -4.00 -2.94 -28.07
C ARG A 245 -4.08 -3.30 -26.60
N ARG A 246 -3.19 -2.75 -25.77
CA ARG A 246 -3.21 -2.90 -24.31
C ARG A 246 -3.71 -1.63 -23.63
N LEU A 247 -4.59 -1.79 -22.67
CA LEU A 247 -5.02 -0.74 -21.75
C LEU A 247 -4.62 -1.07 -20.31
N PHE A 248 -4.30 -0.03 -19.54
CA PHE A 248 -4.17 -0.08 -18.10
C PHE A 248 -5.32 0.70 -17.46
N SER A 249 -5.91 0.17 -16.40
CA SER A 249 -6.98 0.82 -15.68
C SER A 249 -6.82 0.67 -14.17
N VAL A 250 -7.10 1.73 -13.44
CA VAL A 250 -7.09 1.74 -11.97
C VAL A 250 -8.43 2.25 -11.47
N VAL A 251 -9.04 1.52 -10.53
CA VAL A 251 -10.21 1.93 -9.76
C VAL A 251 -9.82 1.97 -8.29
N MET A 252 -10.15 3.06 -7.60
CA MET A 252 -9.96 3.23 -6.16
C MET A 252 -11.27 3.60 -5.47
N GLY A 253 -11.41 3.22 -4.20
CA GLY A 253 -12.57 3.60 -3.38
C GLY A 253 -13.87 2.87 -3.72
N GLY A 254 -13.82 1.72 -4.39
CA GLY A 254 -15.03 0.96 -4.69
C GLY A 254 -15.75 0.50 -3.43
N ARG A 255 -17.09 0.52 -3.42
CA ARG A 255 -17.88 0.11 -2.23
C ARG A 255 -17.81 -1.38 -1.93
N THR A 256 -17.83 -2.19 -2.98
CA THR A 256 -17.82 -3.65 -2.90
C THR A 256 -16.93 -4.21 -4.00
N ALA A 257 -16.38 -5.41 -3.80
CA ALA A 257 -15.65 -6.09 -4.87
C ALA A 257 -16.48 -6.22 -6.16
N ALA A 258 -17.79 -6.49 -6.05
CA ALA A 258 -18.66 -6.65 -7.20
C ALA A 258 -19.00 -5.35 -7.95
N SER A 259 -19.13 -4.21 -7.25
CA SER A 259 -19.31 -2.90 -7.91
C SER A 259 -18.00 -2.45 -8.57
N ARG A 260 -16.88 -2.65 -7.88
CA ARG A 260 -15.52 -2.41 -8.37
C ARG A 260 -15.21 -3.22 -9.63
N ASP A 261 -15.52 -4.52 -9.65
CA ASP A 261 -15.29 -5.40 -10.80
C ASP A 261 -16.14 -4.98 -12.01
N ARG A 262 -17.42 -4.62 -11.80
CA ARG A 262 -18.30 -4.13 -12.87
C ARG A 262 -17.81 -2.80 -13.46
N LEU A 263 -17.37 -1.87 -12.60
CA LEU A 263 -16.81 -0.61 -13.06
C LEU A 263 -15.52 -0.82 -13.86
N MET A 264 -14.62 -1.69 -13.38
CA MET A 264 -13.39 -2.01 -14.09
C MET A 264 -13.65 -2.58 -15.49
N ALA A 265 -14.57 -3.56 -15.61
CA ALA A 265 -14.95 -4.11 -16.90
C ALA A 265 -15.52 -3.02 -17.82
N ARG A 266 -16.41 -2.17 -17.31
CA ARG A 266 -16.99 -1.06 -18.07
C ARG A 266 -15.93 -0.07 -18.57
N LEU A 267 -14.99 0.32 -17.72
CA LEU A 267 -13.87 1.22 -18.06
C LEU A 267 -13.01 0.65 -19.17
N LEU A 268 -12.71 -0.66 -19.12
CA LEU A 268 -11.94 -1.33 -20.17
C LEU A 268 -12.74 -1.42 -21.48
N ASP A 269 -14.03 -1.78 -21.41
CA ASP A 269 -14.90 -1.85 -22.59
C ASP A 269 -15.01 -0.49 -23.28
N ASP A 270 -15.36 0.57 -22.55
CA ASP A 270 -15.42 1.94 -23.06
C ASP A 270 -14.04 2.37 -23.61
N GLY A 271 -12.95 2.05 -22.89
CA GLY A 271 -11.59 2.37 -23.29
C GLY A 271 -11.18 1.74 -24.62
N PHE A 272 -11.51 0.46 -24.84
CA PHE A 272 -11.23 -0.22 -26.11
C PHE A 272 -12.05 0.35 -27.26
N GLU A 273 -13.24 0.89 -26.97
CA GLU A 273 -14.10 1.59 -27.92
C GLU A 273 -13.73 3.09 -28.09
N ASN A 274 -12.67 3.57 -27.42
CA ASN A 274 -12.27 4.98 -27.36
C ASN A 274 -13.38 5.91 -26.85
N GLN A 275 -14.17 5.43 -25.89
CA GLN A 275 -15.21 6.18 -25.22
C GLN A 275 -14.77 6.52 -23.79
N GLU A 276 -15.21 7.67 -23.30
CA GLU A 276 -15.04 8.02 -21.89
C GLU A 276 -16.13 7.37 -21.04
N THR A 277 -15.76 6.80 -19.90
CA THR A 277 -16.76 6.35 -18.92
C THR A 277 -17.31 7.55 -18.15
N PRO A 278 -18.64 7.75 -18.07
CA PRO A 278 -19.23 8.85 -17.33
C PRO A 278 -18.84 8.88 -15.85
N ALA A 279 -18.46 10.05 -15.33
CA ALA A 279 -18.09 10.24 -13.92
C ALA A 279 -19.18 9.80 -12.94
N SER A 280 -20.46 9.91 -13.32
CA SER A 280 -21.58 9.44 -12.50
C SER A 280 -21.59 7.92 -12.26
N LEU A 281 -21.03 7.12 -13.17
CA LEU A 281 -20.88 5.67 -12.96
C LEU A 281 -19.75 5.34 -11.99
N VAL A 282 -18.67 6.13 -12.00
CA VAL A 282 -17.57 6.01 -11.04
C VAL A 282 -18.08 6.34 -9.63
N ALA A 283 -18.78 7.47 -9.49
CA ALA A 283 -19.44 7.88 -8.24
C ALA A 283 -20.38 6.81 -7.69
N GLN A 284 -21.28 6.27 -8.52
CA GLN A 284 -22.20 5.21 -8.09
C GLN A 284 -21.51 3.92 -7.62
N ALA A 285 -20.31 3.62 -8.12
CA ALA A 285 -19.55 2.45 -7.70
C ALA A 285 -18.85 2.63 -6.35
N GLY A 286 -18.54 3.88 -5.97
CA GLY A 286 -17.91 4.27 -4.71
C GLY A 286 -18.88 4.73 -3.62
N GLU A 287 -20.03 5.32 -3.98
CA GLU A 287 -20.98 5.86 -3.02
C GLU A 287 -21.69 4.73 -2.23
N ALA A 288 -21.69 4.86 -0.89
CA ALA A 288 -22.59 4.07 -0.05
C ALA A 288 -24.04 4.39 -0.47
N PRO A 289 -24.95 3.39 -0.57
CA PRO A 289 -26.32 3.70 -0.97
C PRO A 289 -26.89 4.67 0.07
N ALA A 290 -27.54 5.76 -0.39
CA ALA A 290 -28.27 6.67 0.46
C ALA A 290 -29.09 5.83 1.44
N ALA A 291 -28.79 5.97 2.73
CA ALA A 291 -29.35 5.13 3.77
C ALA A 291 -30.86 5.05 3.57
N VAL A 292 -31.38 3.83 3.38
CA VAL A 292 -32.81 3.56 3.45
C VAL A 292 -33.26 4.16 4.77
N ALA A 293 -34.10 5.20 4.67
CA ALA A 293 -34.58 5.97 5.80
C ALA A 293 -34.96 5.03 6.94
N SER A 294 -34.31 5.22 8.09
CA SER A 294 -34.58 4.56 9.36
C SER A 294 -36.05 4.18 9.49
N SER A 295 -36.36 2.90 9.29
CA SER A 295 -37.66 2.36 9.62
C SER A 295 -37.78 2.43 11.14
N LYS A 296 -38.64 3.35 11.60
CA LYS A 296 -39.06 3.56 13.00
C LYS A 296 -38.90 2.30 13.85
N ALA A 297 -38.04 2.38 14.86
CA ALA A 297 -37.97 1.40 15.92
C ALA A 297 -39.36 1.26 16.58
N ARG A 298 -39.99 0.10 16.37
CA ARG A 298 -41.19 -0.33 17.09
C ARG A 298 -40.79 -0.62 18.53
N ARG A 299 -41.15 0.26 19.47
CA ARG A 299 -41.04 0.02 20.92
C ARG A 299 -41.90 -1.20 21.28
N THR A 300 -41.27 -2.32 21.60
CA THR A 300 -41.89 -3.40 22.38
C THR A 300 -41.42 -3.30 23.81
N LYS A 301 -42.35 -3.01 24.72
CA LYS A 301 -42.15 -3.17 26.17
C LYS A 301 -42.08 -4.67 26.47
N GLY A 302 -41.01 -5.11 27.11
CA GLY A 302 -40.90 -6.44 27.72
C GLY A 302 -39.99 -6.31 28.94
N GLY A 303 -40.57 -6.40 30.13
CA GLY A 303 -39.84 -6.38 31.39
C GLY A 303 -39.23 -7.74 31.69
N VAL A 304 -38.08 -7.74 32.38
CA VAL A 304 -37.58 -8.91 33.10
C VAL A 304 -36.98 -8.44 34.43
N ALA A 305 -37.25 -9.23 35.45
CA ALA A 305 -37.10 -8.98 36.87
C ALA A 305 -35.66 -8.92 37.39
N ALA A 306 -35.55 -8.31 38.58
CA ALA A 306 -34.34 -8.14 39.36
C ALA A 306 -33.82 -9.45 39.98
N ALA A 307 -32.50 -9.62 40.00
CA ALA A 307 -31.81 -10.50 40.93
C ALA A 307 -30.72 -9.70 41.68
N LYS A 308 -30.75 -9.83 43.01
CA LYS A 308 -29.92 -9.11 43.99
C LYS A 308 -28.44 -9.50 43.91
N ALA A 309 -27.56 -8.52 44.10
CA ALA A 309 -26.17 -8.74 44.49
C ALA A 309 -25.95 -8.18 45.91
N THR A 310 -25.47 -9.03 46.81
CA THR A 310 -25.02 -8.71 48.17
C THR A 310 -23.66 -8.01 48.15
N ALA A 311 -23.52 -7.04 49.04
CA ALA A 311 -22.36 -6.20 49.26
C ALA A 311 -21.26 -6.91 50.08
N VAL A 312 -20.00 -6.48 49.91
CA VAL A 312 -19.10 -6.15 51.03
C VAL A 312 -18.15 -5.02 50.58
N ALA A 313 -18.09 -3.96 51.39
CA ALA A 313 -17.09 -2.89 51.40
C ALA A 313 -15.79 -3.41 52.09
N ASP A 314 -14.66 -2.75 52.29
CA ASP A 314 -14.19 -1.36 52.18
C ASP A 314 -12.65 -1.43 52.28
N ALA A 315 -12.02 -0.29 52.00
CA ALA A 315 -10.82 0.24 52.64
C ALA A 315 -9.44 -0.31 52.20
N SER A 316 -8.38 0.49 52.07
CA SER A 316 -8.19 1.94 52.00
C SER A 316 -6.68 2.18 51.84
N THR A 317 -6.32 3.17 51.02
CA THR A 317 -5.23 4.16 51.20
C THR A 317 -3.77 3.75 51.48
N SER A 318 -2.84 4.26 50.65
CA SER A 318 -1.88 5.35 50.98
C SER A 318 -0.76 5.39 49.92
N ARG A 319 -0.67 6.39 49.01
CA ARG A 319 0.23 7.59 49.07
C ARG A 319 1.67 7.24 49.55
N ARG A 320 2.78 7.64 48.92
CA ARG A 320 3.18 8.96 48.38
C ARG A 320 4.60 8.90 47.75
N HIS A 321 4.85 9.82 46.82
CA HIS A 321 6.11 10.34 46.24
C HIS A 321 7.46 10.15 46.96
N HIS A 322 8.52 9.94 46.16
CA HIS A 322 9.71 10.80 46.17
C HIS A 322 10.40 10.91 44.80
N ARG A 323 11.18 11.99 44.68
CA ARG A 323 11.54 12.76 43.48
C ARG A 323 13.08 12.75 43.34
N ARG A 324 13.57 12.95 42.11
CA ARG A 324 14.66 13.90 41.72
C ARG A 324 15.99 13.31 41.18
N GLY A 325 16.35 13.83 39.99
CA GLY A 325 17.72 14.16 39.53
C GLY A 325 18.46 13.03 38.81
N SER A 326 19.26 13.24 37.77
CA SER A 326 19.85 14.46 37.21
C SER A 326 20.36 14.21 35.78
N LYS A 327 20.52 15.33 35.05
CA LYS A 327 21.13 15.52 33.72
C LYS A 327 22.51 14.88 33.55
N THR A 328 22.87 14.57 32.30
CA THR A 328 24.08 15.10 31.62
C THR A 328 24.02 14.85 30.10
N GLU A 329 24.28 15.91 29.33
CA GLU A 329 24.57 15.93 27.90
C GLU A 329 26.09 15.92 27.67
N ALA A 330 26.54 15.39 26.52
CA ALA A 330 27.69 15.77 25.67
C ALA A 330 27.89 14.62 24.65
N VAL A 331 27.67 14.71 23.34
CA VAL A 331 28.14 15.60 22.24
C VAL A 331 29.63 15.43 21.88
N ALA A 332 29.85 15.20 20.57
CA ALA A 332 31.05 15.35 19.73
C ALA A 332 32.13 14.25 19.81
N SER A 333 32.87 13.89 18.75
CA SER A 333 32.91 14.26 17.33
C SER A 333 33.84 13.26 16.61
N ALA A 334 33.71 13.22 15.29
CA ALA A 334 34.58 12.54 14.33
C ALA A 334 36.10 12.69 14.59
N ALA A 335 36.84 11.63 14.26
CA ALA A 335 38.26 11.67 13.97
C ALA A 335 38.50 11.25 12.52
N THR A 336 38.63 12.25 11.65
CA THR A 336 39.29 12.18 10.36
C THR A 336 40.79 12.04 10.60
N CYS A 337 41.48 11.12 9.93
CA CYS A 337 42.93 11.17 9.78
C CYS A 337 43.30 11.19 8.31
N SER A 338 44.15 12.15 7.94
CA SER A 338 44.54 12.49 6.57
C SER A 338 46.04 12.26 6.38
N LYS A 339 46.36 11.50 5.33
CA LYS A 339 47.44 11.67 4.34
C LYS A 339 48.91 11.24 4.59
N LYS A 340 49.42 10.64 3.49
CA LYS A 340 50.80 10.47 2.95
C LYS A 340 51.54 9.18 3.39
N LYS A 341 52.22 8.40 2.53
CA LYS A 341 52.71 8.57 1.14
C LYS A 341 53.21 7.21 0.57
N LYS A 342 53.14 7.07 -0.77
CA LYS A 342 54.03 6.33 -1.71
C LYS A 342 54.07 4.78 -1.75
N GLY A 343 53.42 4.24 -2.78
CA GLY A 343 54.08 3.61 -3.95
C GLY A 343 54.85 2.31 -3.77
N ALA A 344 54.28 1.20 -4.24
CA ALA A 344 55.00 0.11 -4.90
C ALA A 344 54.05 -0.69 -5.80
N THR A 345 54.51 -0.92 -7.02
CA THR A 345 53.90 -1.64 -8.15
C THR A 345 53.82 -3.16 -7.93
N CYS A 346 52.89 -3.81 -8.63
CA CYS A 346 52.70 -5.27 -8.72
C CYS A 346 53.97 -6.01 -9.20
N PRO A 347 53.95 -7.35 -9.13
CA PRO A 347 53.74 -8.05 -10.39
C PRO A 347 52.70 -9.17 -10.34
N ALA A 348 51.99 -9.28 -11.46
CA ALA A 348 51.25 -10.47 -11.86
C ALA A 348 52.19 -11.67 -12.01
N THR A 349 51.71 -12.87 -11.66
CA THR A 349 52.38 -14.12 -12.05
C THR A 349 51.49 -14.88 -13.02
N THR A 350 52.12 -15.26 -14.11
CA THR A 350 51.59 -15.89 -15.31
C THR A 350 51.41 -17.40 -15.16
N ALA A 351 50.63 -17.96 -16.08
CA ALA A 351 50.08 -19.31 -16.24
C ALA A 351 51.04 -20.52 -16.39
N ARG A 352 50.39 -21.71 -16.39
CA ARG A 352 50.66 -23.04 -17.02
C ARG A 352 50.69 -24.18 -15.97
N ASN A 353 50.15 -25.40 -16.12
CA ASN A 353 49.68 -26.30 -17.21
C ASN A 353 48.54 -27.19 -16.63
N LYS A 354 47.47 -27.60 -17.33
CA LYS A 354 47.29 -28.55 -18.46
C LYS A 354 47.48 -30.05 -18.11
N VAL A 355 46.38 -30.81 -17.99
CA VAL A 355 46.20 -32.26 -18.31
C VAL A 355 44.72 -32.46 -18.71
N ALA A 356 44.42 -32.69 -20.00
CA ALA A 356 43.86 -33.92 -20.60
C ALA A 356 42.61 -34.50 -19.88
N GLY A 357 41.46 -34.78 -20.47
CA GLY A 357 41.11 -35.04 -21.87
C GLY A 357 40.39 -36.39 -21.92
N GLN A 358 39.07 -36.41 -22.14
CA GLN A 358 38.40 -37.57 -22.74
C GLN A 358 37.09 -37.16 -23.43
N LYS A 359 37.17 -37.09 -24.76
CA LYS A 359 36.04 -37.22 -25.69
C LYS A 359 35.76 -38.72 -25.83
N VAL A 360 34.48 -39.10 -25.82
CA VAL A 360 34.02 -40.32 -26.49
C VAL A 360 32.97 -39.89 -27.51
N ALA A 361 33.21 -40.23 -28.77
CA ALA A 361 32.27 -40.14 -29.87
C ALA A 361 32.34 -41.46 -30.65
N SER A 362 31.18 -42.02 -30.99
CA SER A 362 30.88 -42.79 -32.22
C SER A 362 29.44 -43.31 -32.05
N ALA A 363 28.48 -42.89 -32.87
CA ALA A 363 28.24 -43.18 -34.29
C ALA A 363 27.37 -44.43 -34.49
N GLY A 364 26.35 -44.31 -35.34
CA GLY A 364 25.53 -45.42 -35.81
C GLY A 364 24.22 -44.95 -36.44
N ALA A 365 24.26 -44.66 -37.73
CA ALA A 365 23.10 -44.33 -38.55
C ALA A 365 22.50 -45.57 -39.22
N SER A 366 21.15 -45.62 -39.29
CA SER A 366 20.28 -46.17 -40.37
C SER A 366 20.35 -47.68 -40.72
N PRO A 367 19.42 -48.28 -41.51
CA PRO A 367 18.30 -47.68 -42.28
C PRO A 367 16.94 -48.47 -42.28
N ASP A 368 16.00 -47.96 -43.11
CA ASP A 368 14.88 -48.63 -43.83
C ASP A 368 13.52 -48.90 -43.14
N LYS A 369 12.54 -48.02 -43.38
CA LYS A 369 11.46 -48.14 -44.41
C LYS A 369 10.43 -47.02 -44.33
#